data_AF-A0A8J4SE77-F1
#
_entry.id   AF-A0A8J4SE77-F1
#
_cell.length_a   1.000
_cell.length_b   1.000
_cell.length_c   1.000
_cell.angle_alpha   90.00
_cell.angle_beta   90.00
_cell.angle_gamma   90.00
#
_symmetry.space_group_name_H-M   'P 1'
#
loop_
_entity.id
_entity.type
_entity.pdbx_description
1 polymer ?
#
loop_
_entity_poly.entity_id
_entity_poly.type
_entity_poly.pdbx_seq_one_letter_code
_entity_poly.pdbx_strand_id
1 'polypeptide(L)'
;MVPFIFWRVGLALLATLAAFLLSKPVVELLLNSIRSRLDKRVRWIADVHHYMLTYLWWFLFLVLVRDVIANYILDLGSEKDEVMQYLRYLVAVPLVIGTFALRKVVTNILVRYFKWDRYSSDYDARIFVITESIKFVCVVLILVEIFYIFFLSNTFMRILLVVGFLSIELVAILSGFTVLKNVATGLFLSFAEPFRTGSEYQR
;
A
#
# COMPACT_ATOMS: atom_id res chain seq x y z
N MET A 1 -26.16 -27.36 20.73
CA MET A 1 -25.83 -28.31 19.64
C MET A 1 -26.62 -27.89 18.42
N VAL A 2 -26.04 -27.07 17.54
CA VAL A 2 -26.71 -26.58 16.33
C VAL A 2 -26.67 -27.70 15.29
N PRO A 3 -27.79 -28.09 14.66
CA PRO A 3 -27.78 -29.12 13.64
C PRO A 3 -26.92 -28.63 12.48
N PHE A 4 -25.81 -29.30 12.22
CA PHE A 4 -24.97 -29.06 11.04
C PHE A 4 -25.80 -29.39 9.79
N ILE A 5 -26.41 -28.37 9.20
CA ILE A 5 -27.22 -28.49 7.99
C ILE A 5 -26.24 -28.72 6.83
N PHE A 6 -26.10 -29.98 6.40
CA PHE A 6 -25.25 -30.42 5.28
C PHE A 6 -25.39 -29.54 4.02
N TRP A 7 -26.58 -29.00 3.78
CA TRP A 7 -26.86 -28.07 2.69
C TRP A 7 -26.07 -26.74 2.79
N ARG A 8 -25.88 -26.19 3.99
CA ARG A 8 -25.08 -24.96 4.19
C ARG A 8 -23.61 -25.21 3.86
N VAL A 9 -23.09 -26.37 4.23
CA VAL A 9 -21.70 -26.77 3.92
C VAL A 9 -21.52 -26.99 2.41
N GLY A 10 -22.47 -27.66 1.75
CA GLY A 10 -22.47 -27.82 0.30
C GLY A 10 -22.55 -26.49 -0.46
N LEU A 11 -23.40 -25.57 0.00
CA LEU A 11 -23.55 -24.24 -0.59
C LEU A 11 -22.32 -23.36 -0.33
N ALA A 12 -21.69 -23.47 0.84
CA ALA A 12 -20.42 -22.82 1.14
C ALA A 12 -19.28 -23.31 0.22
N LEU A 13 -19.21 -24.62 -0.07
CA LEU A 13 -18.20 -25.20 -0.96
C LEU A 13 -18.41 -24.77 -2.42
N LEU A 14 -19.66 -24.70 -2.87
CA LEU A 14 -19.98 -24.15 -4.19
C LEU A 14 -19.66 -22.65 -4.26
N ALA A 15 -19.95 -21.90 -3.21
CA ALA A 15 -19.63 -20.47 -3.12
C ALA A 15 -18.13 -20.20 -3.08
N THR A 16 -17.32 -21.03 -2.42
CA THR A 16 -15.85 -20.88 -2.42
C THR A 16 -15.28 -21.16 -3.80
N LEU A 17 -15.76 -22.19 -4.49
CA LEU A 17 -15.36 -22.51 -5.86
C LEU A 17 -15.74 -21.38 -6.83
N ALA A 18 -16.97 -20.86 -6.72
CA ALA A 18 -17.41 -19.73 -7.52
C ALA A 18 -16.57 -18.48 -7.22
N ALA A 19 -16.33 -18.18 -5.94
CA ALA A 19 -15.49 -17.06 -5.53
C ALA A 19 -14.07 -17.18 -6.09
N PHE A 20 -13.46 -18.37 -6.06
CA PHE A 20 -12.12 -18.61 -6.62
C PHE A 20 -12.08 -18.38 -8.13
N LEU A 21 -13.04 -18.92 -8.88
CA LEU A 21 -13.10 -18.79 -10.33
C LEU A 21 -13.42 -17.35 -10.79
N LEU A 22 -14.28 -16.65 -10.06
CA LEU A 22 -14.76 -15.31 -10.45
C LEU A 22 -13.84 -14.19 -9.99
N SER A 23 -13.09 -14.37 -8.91
CA SER A 23 -12.32 -13.26 -8.35
C SER A 23 -11.24 -12.77 -9.33
N LYS A 24 -10.63 -13.64 -10.14
CA LYS A 24 -9.56 -13.27 -11.07
C LYS A 24 -10.10 -12.43 -12.23
N PRO A 25 -11.12 -12.91 -12.98
CA PRO A 25 -11.70 -12.11 -14.06
C PRO A 25 -12.34 -10.81 -13.53
N VAL A 26 -12.89 -10.79 -12.31
CA VAL A 26 -13.42 -9.56 -11.71
C VAL A 26 -12.33 -8.51 -11.50
N VAL A 27 -11.18 -8.90 -10.93
CA VAL A 27 -10.06 -7.95 -10.74
C VAL A 27 -9.48 -7.51 -12.08
N GLU A 28 -9.36 -8.40 -13.06
CA GLU A 28 -8.92 -8.04 -14.42
C GLU A 28 -9.89 -7.08 -15.10
N LEU A 29 -11.20 -7.30 -14.99
CA LEU A 29 -12.24 -6.41 -15.52
C LEU A 29 -12.22 -5.03 -14.84
N LEU A 30 -12.02 -4.98 -13.53
CA LEU A 30 -11.89 -3.71 -12.81
C LEU A 30 -10.65 -2.93 -13.28
N LEU A 31 -9.49 -3.60 -13.36
CA LEU A 31 -8.26 -2.97 -13.85
C LEU A 31 -8.40 -2.52 -15.31
N ASN A 32 -9.05 -3.31 -16.16
CA ASN A 32 -9.31 -2.93 -17.55
C ASN A 32 -10.32 -1.78 -17.68
N SER A 33 -11.32 -1.73 -16.80
CA SER A 33 -12.28 -0.61 -16.73
C SER A 33 -11.57 0.67 -16.31
N ILE A 34 -10.72 0.62 -15.28
CA ILE A 34 -9.88 1.74 -14.87
C ILE A 34 -8.96 2.15 -16.02
N ARG A 35 -8.33 1.20 -16.72
CA ARG A 35 -7.49 1.45 -17.90
C ARG A 35 -8.26 2.08 -19.06
N SER A 36 -9.52 1.73 -19.26
CA SER A 36 -10.34 2.31 -20.34
C SER A 36 -10.73 3.76 -20.05
N ARG A 37 -10.83 4.13 -18.77
CA ARG A 37 -11.15 5.50 -18.33
C ARG A 37 -9.91 6.40 -18.22
N LEU A 38 -8.74 5.82 -18.02
CA LEU A 38 -7.47 6.55 -17.95
C LEU A 38 -6.76 6.50 -19.31
N ASP A 39 -6.40 7.66 -19.82
CA ASP A 39 -5.82 7.83 -21.16
C ASP A 39 -4.59 6.92 -21.42
N LYS A 40 -4.28 6.60 -22.69
CA LYS A 40 -3.23 5.63 -23.10
C LYS A 40 -1.81 5.95 -22.56
N ARG A 41 -1.60 7.14 -22.01
CA ARG A 41 -0.34 7.59 -21.37
C ARG A 41 -0.08 6.94 -20.01
N VAL A 42 -1.08 6.30 -19.44
CA VAL A 42 -1.09 5.81 -18.05
C VAL A 42 -0.53 4.39 -17.97
N ARG A 43 0.79 4.25 -18.24
CA ARG A 43 1.50 2.95 -18.23
C ARG A 43 1.62 2.29 -16.84
N TRP A 44 1.31 3.01 -15.75
CA TRP A 44 1.38 2.45 -14.40
C TRP A 44 0.33 1.39 -14.12
N ILE A 45 -0.82 1.42 -14.81
CA ILE A 45 -1.85 0.38 -14.70
C ILE A 45 -1.32 -0.96 -15.21
N ALA A 46 -0.44 -0.95 -16.20
CA ALA A 46 0.23 -2.17 -16.67
C ALA A 46 1.19 -2.74 -15.62
N ASP A 47 1.88 -1.89 -14.86
CA ASP A 47 2.74 -2.32 -13.76
C ASP A 47 1.92 -2.86 -12.58
N VAL A 48 0.78 -2.26 -12.26
CA VAL A 48 -0.17 -2.78 -11.25
C VAL A 48 -0.69 -4.16 -11.69
N HIS A 49 -1.08 -4.30 -12.96
CA HIS A 49 -1.52 -5.58 -13.50
C HIS A 49 -0.41 -6.64 -13.46
N HIS A 50 0.85 -6.27 -13.74
CA HIS A 50 1.95 -7.24 -13.75
C HIS A 50 2.41 -7.64 -12.35
N TYR A 51 2.48 -6.69 -11.41
CA TYR A 51 3.08 -6.91 -10.08
C TYR A 51 2.07 -7.13 -8.96
N MET A 52 0.84 -6.61 -9.07
CA MET A 52 -0.16 -6.63 -7.98
C MET A 52 -1.38 -7.50 -8.26
N LEU A 53 -1.64 -7.91 -9.52
CA LEU A 53 -2.85 -8.66 -9.89
C LEU A 53 -3.05 -9.91 -9.02
N THR A 54 -1.99 -10.72 -8.85
CA THR A 54 -2.06 -11.95 -8.05
C THR A 54 -2.48 -11.65 -6.61
N TYR A 55 -1.90 -10.64 -5.99
CA TYR A 55 -2.17 -10.30 -4.60
C TYR A 55 -3.56 -9.67 -4.42
N LEU A 56 -3.97 -8.80 -5.34
CA LEU A 56 -5.31 -8.20 -5.36
C LEU A 56 -6.40 -9.25 -5.54
N TRP A 57 -6.16 -10.23 -6.42
CA TRP A 57 -7.07 -11.33 -6.62
C TRP A 57 -7.21 -12.21 -5.38
N TRP A 58 -6.09 -12.63 -4.78
CA TRP A 58 -6.09 -13.40 -3.54
C TRP A 58 -6.75 -12.65 -2.40
N PHE A 59 -6.50 -11.34 -2.28
CA PHE A 59 -7.17 -10.49 -1.29
C PHE A 59 -8.68 -10.49 -1.48
N LEU A 60 -9.16 -10.26 -2.71
CA LEU A 60 -10.59 -10.23 -3.01
C LEU A 60 -11.25 -11.60 -2.77
N PHE A 61 -10.57 -12.68 -3.17
CA PHE A 61 -11.02 -14.05 -2.88
C PHE A 61 -11.20 -14.27 -1.38
N LEU A 62 -10.21 -13.93 -0.58
CA LEU A 62 -10.23 -14.19 0.86
C LEU A 62 -11.22 -13.29 1.62
N VAL A 63 -11.43 -12.06 1.15
CA VAL A 63 -12.50 -11.19 1.66
C VAL A 63 -13.87 -11.79 1.35
N LEU A 64 -14.11 -12.30 0.13
CA LEU A 64 -15.36 -12.98 -0.21
C LEU A 64 -15.58 -14.24 0.64
N VAL A 65 -14.53 -15.04 0.86
CA VAL A 65 -14.61 -16.23 1.73
C VAL A 65 -14.98 -15.85 3.16
N ARG A 66 -14.38 -14.78 3.70
CA ARG A 66 -14.69 -14.32 5.05
C ARG A 66 -16.09 -13.71 5.15
N ASP A 67 -16.36 -12.68 4.37
CA ASP A 67 -17.57 -11.88 4.54
C ASP A 67 -18.81 -12.58 3.98
N VAL A 68 -18.72 -13.28 2.84
CA VAL A 68 -19.89 -13.92 2.23
C VAL A 68 -20.07 -15.34 2.74
N ILE A 69 -18.99 -16.12 2.85
CA ILE A 69 -19.10 -17.55 3.12
C ILE A 69 -19.13 -17.84 4.61
N ALA A 70 -18.22 -17.26 5.39
CA ALA A 70 -18.18 -17.48 6.83
C ALA A 70 -19.31 -16.74 7.57
N ASN A 71 -19.55 -15.46 7.27
CA ASN A 71 -20.60 -14.70 7.96
C ASN A 71 -22.01 -15.02 7.43
N TYR A 72 -22.27 -14.93 6.12
CA TYR A 72 -23.64 -15.06 5.60
C TYR A 72 -24.11 -16.51 5.38
N ILE A 73 -23.25 -17.42 4.93
CA ILE A 73 -23.67 -18.79 4.58
C ILE A 73 -23.54 -19.74 5.77
N LEU A 74 -22.41 -19.68 6.47
CA LEU A 74 -22.12 -20.54 7.62
C LEU A 74 -22.66 -19.99 8.93
N ASP A 75 -23.10 -18.73 8.97
CA ASP A 75 -23.73 -18.09 10.14
C ASP A 75 -22.85 -18.22 11.41
N LEU A 76 -21.52 -18.10 11.22
CA LEU A 76 -20.53 -17.98 12.29
C LEU A 76 -20.61 -16.55 12.84
N GLY A 77 -21.76 -16.21 13.43
CA GLY A 77 -22.16 -14.87 13.82
C GLY A 77 -21.57 -14.35 15.14
N SER A 78 -20.50 -14.95 15.66
CA SER A 78 -19.84 -14.46 16.87
C SER A 78 -18.45 -13.93 16.53
N GLU A 79 -18.21 -12.64 16.77
CA GLU A 79 -16.88 -12.01 16.69
C GLU A 79 -15.81 -12.69 17.57
N LYS A 80 -16.22 -13.59 18.47
CA LYS A 80 -15.33 -14.38 19.34
C LYS A 80 -14.97 -15.76 18.78
N ASP A 81 -15.47 -16.14 17.61
CA ASP A 81 -15.14 -17.44 17.03
C ASP A 81 -13.71 -17.43 16.48
N GLU A 82 -12.89 -18.36 16.97
CA GLU A 82 -11.48 -18.52 16.60
C GLU A 82 -11.31 -18.59 15.07
N VAL A 83 -12.25 -19.22 14.37
CA VAL A 83 -12.27 -19.35 12.91
C VAL A 83 -12.34 -17.98 12.20
N MET A 84 -13.13 -17.04 12.72
CA MET A 84 -13.24 -15.69 12.16
C MET A 84 -11.95 -14.90 12.36
N GLN A 85 -11.27 -15.13 13.48
CA GLN A 85 -9.97 -14.53 13.78
C GLN A 85 -8.87 -15.11 12.86
N TYR A 86 -8.86 -16.43 12.63
CA TYR A 86 -7.95 -17.05 11.67
C TYR A 86 -8.18 -16.55 10.24
N LEU A 87 -9.43 -16.42 9.79
CA LEU A 87 -9.76 -15.86 8.48
C LEU A 87 -9.28 -14.42 8.34
N ARG A 88 -9.42 -13.60 9.39
CA ARG A 88 -8.88 -12.23 9.40
C ARG A 88 -7.36 -12.20 9.22
N TYR A 89 -6.63 -13.08 9.90
CA TYR A 89 -5.18 -13.20 9.71
C TYR A 89 -4.80 -13.72 8.33
N LEU A 90 -5.62 -14.60 7.74
CA LEU A 90 -5.36 -15.14 6.42
C LEU A 90 -5.58 -14.09 5.32
N VAL A 91 -6.59 -13.22 5.45
CA VAL A 91 -6.81 -12.03 4.59
C VAL A 91 -5.67 -11.02 4.70
N ALA A 92 -5.00 -10.94 5.84
CA ALA A 92 -3.90 -10.00 6.05
C ALA A 92 -2.65 -10.33 5.23
N VAL A 93 -2.39 -11.61 4.95
CA VAL A 93 -1.21 -12.06 4.20
C VAL A 93 -1.14 -11.44 2.79
N PRO A 94 -2.16 -11.57 1.92
CA PRO A 94 -2.11 -10.95 0.59
C PRO A 94 -2.13 -9.41 0.66
N LEU A 95 -2.66 -8.81 1.72
CA LEU A 95 -2.62 -7.36 1.92
C LEU A 95 -1.16 -6.88 2.11
N VAL A 96 -0.43 -7.49 3.04
CA VAL A 96 0.99 -7.17 3.32
C VAL A 96 1.89 -7.45 2.11
N ILE A 97 1.64 -8.54 1.38
CA ILE A 97 2.42 -8.82 0.17
C ILE A 97 2.03 -7.83 -0.95
N GLY A 98 0.77 -7.42 -1.01
CA GLY A 98 0.28 -6.38 -1.91
C GLY A 98 0.97 -5.03 -1.68
N THR A 99 1.13 -4.60 -0.42
CA THR A 99 1.86 -3.38 -0.10
C THR A 99 3.36 -3.50 -0.36
N PHE A 100 3.95 -4.68 -0.18
CA PHE A 100 5.31 -4.93 -0.64
C PHE A 100 5.45 -4.81 -2.18
N ALA A 101 4.48 -5.32 -2.94
CA ALA A 101 4.46 -5.22 -4.40
C ALA A 101 4.25 -3.77 -4.90
N LEU A 102 3.46 -2.98 -4.15
CA LEU A 102 3.21 -1.56 -4.44
C LEU A 102 4.52 -0.76 -4.55
N ARG A 103 5.54 -1.10 -3.76
CA ARG A 103 6.88 -0.50 -3.85
C ARG A 103 7.41 -0.48 -5.28
N LYS A 104 7.35 -1.61 -5.99
CA LYS A 104 7.87 -1.73 -7.37
C LYS A 104 7.09 -0.84 -8.34
N VAL A 105 5.77 -0.75 -8.14
CA VAL A 105 4.90 0.12 -8.95
C VAL A 105 5.26 1.58 -8.73
N VAL A 106 5.36 2.03 -7.47
CA VAL A 106 5.70 3.43 -7.13
C VAL A 106 7.10 3.80 -7.64
N THR A 107 8.09 2.93 -7.48
CA THR A 107 9.44 3.18 -8.02
C THR A 107 9.42 3.31 -9.55
N ASN A 108 8.71 2.42 -10.27
CA ASN A 108 8.61 2.49 -11.73
C ASN A 108 7.87 3.75 -12.21
N ILE A 109 6.85 4.20 -11.47
CA ILE A 109 6.15 5.45 -11.75
C ILE A 109 7.12 6.63 -11.65
N LEU A 110 7.88 6.73 -10.55
CA LEU A 110 8.79 7.86 -10.31
C LEU A 110 9.91 7.91 -11.35
N VAL A 111 10.54 6.78 -11.65
CA VAL A 111 11.58 6.70 -12.70
C VAL A 111 11.05 7.18 -14.05
N ARG A 112 9.82 6.80 -14.41
CA ARG A 112 9.19 7.23 -15.68
C ARG A 112 8.78 8.70 -15.66
N TYR A 113 8.25 9.20 -14.54
CA TYR A 113 7.81 10.59 -14.40
C TYR A 113 8.99 11.55 -14.54
N PHE A 114 10.10 11.26 -13.87
CA PHE A 114 11.30 12.10 -13.93
C PHE A 114 12.18 11.86 -15.16
N LYS A 115 11.84 10.89 -16.03
CA LYS A 115 12.62 10.50 -17.22
C LYS A 115 14.10 10.29 -16.89
N TRP A 116 14.41 9.69 -15.73
CA TRP A 116 15.80 9.46 -15.36
C TRP A 116 16.45 8.47 -16.31
N ASP A 117 17.48 8.92 -16.99
CA ASP A 117 18.21 8.10 -17.94
C ASP A 117 19.12 7.14 -17.17
N ARG A 118 18.91 5.84 -17.34
CA ARG A 118 19.64 4.79 -16.58
C ARG A 118 21.14 4.72 -16.90
N TYR A 119 21.58 5.42 -17.93
CA TYR A 119 22.96 5.40 -18.42
C TYR A 119 23.79 6.60 -17.96
N SER A 120 23.19 7.56 -17.26
CA SER A 120 23.89 8.75 -16.76
C SER A 120 24.23 8.59 -15.28
N SER A 121 25.54 8.57 -14.99
CA SER A 121 26.09 8.42 -13.62
C SER A 121 25.67 9.52 -12.65
N ASP A 122 25.28 10.70 -13.15
CA ASP A 122 24.84 11.84 -12.32
C ASP A 122 23.50 11.58 -11.62
N TYR A 123 22.67 10.69 -12.19
CA TYR A 123 21.35 10.37 -11.63
C TYR A 123 21.36 9.13 -10.74
N ASP A 124 22.41 8.29 -10.77
CA ASP A 124 22.44 7.04 -10.00
C ASP A 124 22.33 7.26 -8.50
N ALA A 125 23.05 8.24 -7.95
CA ALA A 125 22.96 8.57 -6.52
C ALA A 125 21.55 9.08 -6.13
N ARG A 126 20.91 9.88 -7.00
CA ARG A 126 19.56 10.42 -6.75
C ARG A 126 18.50 9.32 -6.83
N ILE A 127 18.60 8.46 -7.85
CA ILE A 127 17.73 7.29 -8.00
C ILE A 127 17.88 6.39 -6.78
N PHE A 128 19.11 6.11 -6.34
CA PHE A 128 19.37 5.29 -5.17
C PHE A 128 18.67 5.84 -3.92
N VAL A 129 18.90 7.12 -3.58
CA VAL A 129 18.29 7.78 -2.41
C VAL A 129 16.76 7.75 -2.48
N ILE A 130 16.19 7.96 -3.67
CA ILE A 130 14.73 7.94 -3.85
C ILE A 130 14.18 6.51 -3.74
N THR A 131 14.86 5.51 -4.30
CA THR A 131 14.44 4.11 -4.13
C THR A 131 14.55 3.62 -2.69
N GLU A 132 15.55 4.09 -1.94
CA GLU A 132 15.74 3.73 -0.54
C GLU A 132 14.72 4.41 0.37
N SER A 133 14.37 5.67 0.10
CA SER A 133 13.29 6.35 0.82
C SER A 133 11.92 5.71 0.55
N ILE A 134 11.62 5.30 -0.68
CA ILE A 134 10.39 4.53 -0.97
C ILE A 134 10.39 3.19 -0.22
N LYS A 135 11.54 2.51 -0.14
CA LYS A 135 11.70 1.27 0.64
C LYS A 135 11.35 1.51 2.10
N PHE A 136 11.96 2.52 2.70
CA PHE A 136 11.73 2.89 4.09
C PHE A 136 10.24 3.14 4.37
N VAL A 137 9.58 3.97 3.55
CA VAL A 137 8.15 4.25 3.68
C VAL A 137 7.30 2.98 3.54
N CYS A 138 7.62 2.10 2.58
CA CYS A 138 6.88 0.83 2.43
C CYS A 138 7.05 -0.09 3.64
N VAL A 139 8.25 -0.18 4.23
CA VAL A 139 8.49 -0.97 5.44
C VAL A 139 7.68 -0.41 6.61
N VAL A 140 7.66 0.91 6.75
CA VAL A 140 6.87 1.60 7.78
C VAL A 140 5.37 1.28 7.61
N LEU A 141 4.84 1.33 6.38
CA LEU A 141 3.45 0.95 6.10
C LEU A 141 3.17 -0.53 6.42
N ILE A 142 4.04 -1.44 6.04
CA ILE A 142 3.90 -2.88 6.35
C ILE A 142 3.88 -3.09 7.87
N LEU A 143 4.72 -2.38 8.62
CA LEU A 143 4.68 -2.41 10.09
C LEU A 143 3.34 -1.92 10.61
N VAL A 144 2.82 -0.77 10.14
CA VAL A 144 1.45 -0.31 10.50
C VAL A 144 0.43 -1.43 10.27
N GLU A 145 0.45 -2.05 9.09
CA GLU A 145 -0.53 -3.06 8.70
C GLU A 145 -0.49 -4.28 9.61
N ILE A 146 0.70 -4.82 9.86
CA ILE A 146 0.89 -5.96 10.77
C ILE A 146 0.37 -5.59 12.16
N PHE A 147 0.76 -4.42 12.70
CA PHE A 147 0.31 -4.03 14.03
C PHE A 147 -1.21 -3.81 14.11
N TYR A 148 -1.80 -3.18 13.11
CA TYR A 148 -3.24 -2.94 13.05
C TYR A 148 -4.04 -4.25 12.92
N ILE A 149 -3.48 -5.25 12.26
CA ILE A 149 -4.16 -6.54 12.06
C ILE A 149 -4.06 -7.41 13.31
N PHE A 150 -2.88 -7.53 13.90
CA PHE A 150 -2.60 -8.49 14.98
C PHE A 150 -2.81 -7.91 16.39
N PHE A 151 -2.58 -6.61 16.58
CA PHE A 151 -2.49 -6.01 17.91
C PHE A 151 -3.57 -4.96 18.21
N LEU A 152 -4.57 -4.77 17.33
CA LEU A 152 -5.66 -3.79 17.53
C LEU A 152 -6.40 -3.96 18.86
N SER A 153 -6.54 -5.22 19.30
CA SER A 153 -7.26 -5.56 20.53
C SER A 153 -6.48 -5.22 21.81
N ASN A 154 -5.16 -4.96 21.70
CA ASN A 154 -4.32 -4.68 22.85
C ASN A 154 -4.07 -3.18 22.98
N THR A 155 -4.68 -2.58 24.00
CA THR A 155 -4.57 -1.14 24.30
C THR A 155 -3.12 -0.68 24.43
N PHE A 156 -2.24 -1.50 25.03
CA PHE A 156 -0.82 -1.17 25.20
C PHE A 156 -0.08 -1.08 23.85
N MET A 157 -0.30 -2.06 22.97
CA MET A 157 0.33 -2.07 21.64
C MET A 157 -0.16 -0.94 20.76
N ARG A 158 -1.44 -0.55 20.89
CA ARG A 158 -1.99 0.61 20.19
C ARG A 158 -1.30 1.91 20.62
N ILE A 159 -1.08 2.09 21.93
CA ILE A 159 -0.37 3.27 22.46
C ILE A 159 1.08 3.27 21.95
N LEU A 160 1.77 2.13 22.02
CA LEU A 160 3.15 2.00 21.56
C LEU A 160 3.28 2.34 20.07
N LEU A 161 2.33 1.87 19.24
CA LEU A 161 2.30 2.21 17.83
C LEU A 161 2.18 3.71 17.62
N VAL A 162 1.17 4.36 18.23
CA VAL A 162 0.96 5.80 18.06
C VAL A 162 2.20 6.60 18.50
N VAL A 163 2.80 6.25 19.64
CA VAL A 163 4.02 6.91 20.15
C VAL A 163 5.21 6.65 19.22
N GLY A 164 5.35 5.42 18.70
CA GLY A 164 6.40 5.07 17.74
C GLY A 164 6.28 5.84 16.43
N PHE A 165 5.08 5.93 15.86
CA PHE A 165 4.84 6.72 14.65
C PHE A 165 5.08 8.21 14.87
N LEU A 166 4.58 8.74 15.98
CA LEU A 166 4.75 10.15 16.31
C LEU A 166 6.22 10.51 16.55
N SER A 167 7.01 9.60 17.15
CA SER A 167 8.45 9.82 17.31
C SER A 167 9.21 9.78 15.97
N ILE A 168 8.90 8.84 15.07
CA ILE A 168 9.47 8.79 13.72
C ILE A 168 9.11 10.06 12.93
N GLU A 169 7.85 10.48 12.99
CA GLU A 169 7.37 11.70 12.33
C GLU A 169 8.06 12.95 12.88
N LEU A 170 8.22 13.06 14.19
CA LEU A 170 8.94 14.17 14.82
C LEU A 170 10.40 14.22 14.38
N VAL A 171 11.09 13.07 14.31
CA VAL A 171 12.45 12.98 13.78
C VAL A 171 12.51 13.39 12.31
N ALA A 172 11.54 12.97 11.50
CA ALA A 172 11.45 13.35 10.09
C ALA A 172 11.24 14.86 9.91
N ILE A 173 10.38 15.48 10.72
CA ILE A 173 10.14 16.93 10.69
C ILE A 173 11.38 17.69 11.14
N LEU A 174 12.00 17.29 12.24
CA LEU A 174 13.19 17.96 12.79
C LEU A 174 14.39 17.85 11.85
N SER A 175 14.63 16.66 11.27
CA SER A 175 15.70 16.47 10.29
C SER A 175 15.42 17.18 8.96
N GLY A 176 14.16 17.21 8.53
CA GLY A 176 13.72 17.89 7.30
C GLY A 176 13.64 19.41 7.42
N PHE A 177 13.58 19.96 8.64
CA PHE A 177 13.38 21.40 8.87
C PHE A 177 14.42 22.25 8.16
N THR A 178 15.71 21.92 8.30
CA THR A 178 16.80 22.67 7.66
C THR A 178 16.71 22.61 6.14
N VAL A 179 16.37 21.44 5.58
CA VAL A 179 16.22 21.25 4.12
C VAL A 179 15.04 22.06 3.60
N LEU A 180 13.88 21.95 4.25
CA LEU A 180 12.66 22.68 3.87
C LEU A 180 12.84 24.19 4.00
N LYS A 181 13.50 24.65 5.07
CA LYS A 181 13.84 26.07 5.26
C LYS A 181 14.72 26.57 4.12
N ASN A 182 15.75 25.81 3.73
CA ASN A 182 16.64 26.19 2.63
C ASN A 182 15.92 26.21 1.28
N VAL A 183 15.07 25.23 1.00
CA VAL A 183 14.25 25.20 -0.22
C VAL A 183 13.28 26.37 -0.27
N ALA A 184 12.57 26.65 0.83
CA ALA A 184 11.62 27.77 0.93
C ALA A 184 12.34 29.12 0.78
N THR A 185 13.50 29.28 1.40
CA THR A 185 14.33 30.48 1.27
C THR A 185 14.82 30.64 -0.16
N GLY A 186 15.31 29.57 -0.80
CA GLY A 186 15.73 29.60 -2.21
C GLY A 186 14.58 29.96 -3.15
N LEU A 187 13.38 29.41 -2.91
CA LEU A 187 12.18 29.75 -3.67
C LEU A 187 11.81 31.22 -3.49
N PHE A 188 11.84 31.72 -2.26
CA PHE A 188 11.56 33.13 -1.94
C PHE A 188 12.57 34.06 -2.59
N LEU A 189 13.87 33.74 -2.54
CA LEU A 189 14.92 34.50 -3.23
C LEU A 189 14.73 34.50 -4.75
N SER A 190 14.24 33.40 -5.33
CA SER A 190 13.92 33.35 -6.76
C SER A 190 12.74 34.25 -7.14
N PHE A 191 11.77 34.44 -6.25
CA PHE A 191 10.63 35.32 -6.50
C PHE A 191 10.91 36.79 -6.17
N ALA A 192 11.69 37.04 -5.13
CA ALA A 192 12.04 38.37 -4.68
C ALA A 192 13.18 39.00 -5.52
N GLU A 193 13.88 38.20 -6.35
CA GLU A 193 15.08 38.56 -7.13
C GLU A 193 16.01 39.57 -6.42
N PRO A 194 16.39 39.38 -5.14
CA PRO A 194 17.22 40.36 -4.47
C PRO A 194 18.64 40.40 -5.05
N PHE A 195 19.11 39.30 -5.66
CA PHE A 195 20.43 39.15 -6.27
C PHE A 195 20.33 38.51 -7.65
N ARG A 196 21.04 39.09 -8.62
CA ARG A 196 21.22 38.52 -9.97
C ARG A 196 22.61 37.93 -10.09
N THR A 197 22.74 36.88 -10.90
CA THR A 197 24.03 36.26 -11.21
C THR A 197 25.03 37.32 -11.67
N GLY A 198 26.09 37.54 -10.88
CA GLY A 198 27.10 38.58 -11.11
C GLY A 198 27.10 39.74 -10.12
N SER A 199 26.17 39.81 -9.16
CA SER A 199 26.23 40.80 -8.07
C SER A 199 27.31 40.44 -7.05
N GLU A 200 28.23 41.36 -6.74
CA GLU A 200 29.18 41.20 -5.65
C GLU A 200 28.46 41.28 -4.30
N TYR A 201 28.67 40.27 -3.47
CA TYR A 201 28.14 40.19 -2.12
C TYR A 201 29.25 40.41 -1.11
N GLN A 202 29.02 41.31 -0.15
CA GLN A 202 29.97 41.58 0.92
C GLN A 202 30.06 40.32 1.81
N ARG A 203 31.29 39.81 1.93
CA ARG A 203 31.65 38.66 2.78
C ARG A 203 31.36 38.93 4.25
#